data_AF-A0A3B9VIW2-F1
#
_entry.id   AF-A0A3B9VIW2-F1
#
_cell.length_a   1.000
_cell.length_b   1.000
_cell.length_c   1.000
_cell.angle_alpha   90.00
_cell.angle_beta   90.00
_cell.angle_gamma   90.00
#
_symmetry.space_group_name_H-M   'P 1'
#
loop_
_entity.id
_entity.type
_entity.pdbx_description
1 polymer ?
#
loop_
_entity_poly.entity_id
_entity_poly.type
_entity_poly.pdbx_seq_one_letter_code
_entity_poly.pdbx_strand_id
1 'polypeptide(L)'
;VMKTVALRQALDSYGFDAAIGGSRRDEEKSRAKERLFSVREAGHRWDPRAQRPELWRTYNPRIRPDQSMRVFPISDWTELDIWSYIQLHNIPVNPLYFAKERPVVKRGEQLIMIDDDRYPLINNEKPEMKKIRFRTLGCYPLTAGVESDAITLEQVVAEVMAVKL
;
A
#
# COMPACT_ATOMS: atom_id res chain seq x y z
N VAL A 1 17.42 7.94 6.01
CA VAL A 1 17.16 6.50 6.23
C VAL A 1 15.68 6.32 6.56
N MET A 2 14.78 6.21 5.57
CA MET A 2 13.34 6.42 5.83
C MET A 2 12.43 5.19 5.63
N LYS A 3 12.87 4.15 4.89
CA LYS A 3 12.03 2.98 4.58
C LYS A 3 12.79 1.67 4.76
N THR A 4 13.43 1.17 3.69
CA THR A 4 14.06 -0.16 3.66
C THR A 4 15.10 -0.36 4.75
N VAL A 5 16.01 0.60 4.93
CA VAL A 5 17.08 0.49 5.93
C VAL A 5 16.52 0.60 7.35
N ALA A 6 15.58 1.51 7.60
CA ALA A 6 14.96 1.68 8.91
C ALA A 6 14.16 0.43 9.33
N LEU A 7 13.42 -0.19 8.41
CA LEU A 7 12.72 -1.44 8.67
C LEU A 7 13.71 -2.57 9.03
N ARG A 8 14.81 -2.72 8.27
CA ARG A 8 15.84 -3.73 8.58
C ARG A 8 16.43 -3.52 9.97
N GLN A 9 16.80 -2.28 10.29
CA GLN A 9 17.34 -1.91 11.60
C GLN A 9 16.36 -2.25 12.73
N ALA A 10 15.06 -1.96 12.57
CA ALA A 10 14.06 -2.30 13.57
C ALA A 10 13.93 -3.82 13.75
N LEU A 11 13.86 -4.58 12.67
CA LEU A 11 13.79 -6.04 12.74
C LEU A 11 15.00 -6.65 13.47
N ASP A 12 16.19 -6.16 13.17
CA ASP A 12 17.43 -6.61 13.81
C ASP A 12 17.48 -6.20 15.30
N SER A 13 17.07 -4.97 15.60
CA SER A 13 17.15 -4.40 16.96
C SER A 13 16.20 -5.09 17.94
N TYR A 14 15.03 -5.52 17.46
CA TYR A 14 14.03 -6.21 18.28
C TYR A 14 14.08 -7.74 18.14
N GLY A 15 14.94 -8.28 17.27
CA GLY A 15 15.09 -9.72 17.06
C GLY A 15 13.83 -10.38 16.47
N PHE A 16 13.09 -9.67 15.62
CA PHE A 16 11.88 -10.23 15.00
C PHE A 16 12.25 -11.26 13.92
N ASP A 17 11.73 -12.46 14.09
CA ASP A 17 11.92 -13.59 13.17
C ASP A 17 10.88 -13.62 12.04
N ALA A 18 9.72 -12.98 12.25
CA ALA A 18 8.69 -12.78 11.24
C ALA A 18 8.10 -11.37 11.29
N ALA A 19 7.69 -10.85 10.12
CA ALA A 19 6.96 -9.59 10.02
C ALA A 19 5.76 -9.72 9.08
N ILE A 20 4.60 -9.25 9.52
CA ILE A 20 3.38 -9.24 8.73
C ILE A 20 3.36 -7.98 7.84
N GLY A 21 3.10 -8.17 6.55
CA GLY A 21 2.96 -7.10 5.58
C GLY A 21 1.56 -7.09 4.95
N GLY A 22 1.09 -5.89 4.58
CA GLY A 22 -0.21 -5.69 3.94
C GLY A 22 -0.19 -5.69 2.42
N SER A 23 0.88 -6.21 1.79
CA SER A 23 0.99 -6.28 0.33
C SER A 23 -0.02 -7.25 -0.27
N ARG A 24 -0.56 -6.90 -1.44
CA ARG A 24 -1.53 -7.71 -2.19
C ARG A 24 -1.07 -7.95 -3.63
N ARG A 25 -1.48 -9.06 -4.24
CA ARG A 25 -1.07 -9.46 -5.60
C ARG A 25 -1.68 -8.59 -6.69
N ASP A 26 -2.87 -8.03 -6.46
CA ASP A 26 -3.59 -7.18 -7.39
C ASP A 26 -2.98 -5.76 -7.51
N GLU A 27 -2.16 -5.34 -6.54
CA GLU A 27 -1.57 -3.99 -6.50
C GLU A 27 -0.57 -3.73 -7.62
N GLU A 28 0.20 -4.75 -8.04
CA GLU A 28 1.19 -4.60 -9.10
C GLU A 28 1.43 -5.93 -9.85
N LYS A 29 1.54 -5.87 -11.18
CA LYS A 29 1.74 -7.06 -12.04
C LYS A 29 2.96 -7.91 -11.64
N SER A 30 4.02 -7.28 -11.14
CA SER A 30 5.24 -7.95 -10.66
C SER A 30 4.96 -8.89 -9.48
N ARG A 31 3.92 -8.58 -8.68
CA ARG A 31 3.54 -9.29 -7.46
C ARG A 31 2.68 -10.51 -7.68
N ALA A 32 2.20 -10.76 -8.90
CA ALA A 32 1.37 -11.91 -9.21
C ALA A 32 2.02 -13.28 -8.86
N LYS A 33 3.36 -13.31 -8.72
CA LYS A 33 4.13 -14.50 -8.34
C LYS A 33 4.58 -14.50 -6.88
N GLU A 34 4.21 -13.49 -6.09
CA GLU A 34 4.57 -13.40 -4.67
C GLU A 34 3.92 -14.53 -3.87
N ARG A 35 4.63 -14.97 -2.83
CA ARG A 35 4.23 -16.01 -1.89
C ARG A 35 3.62 -15.37 -0.65
N LEU A 36 2.73 -16.07 0.04
CA LEU A 36 2.25 -15.63 1.34
C LEU A 36 3.40 -15.58 2.36
N PHE A 37 4.29 -16.57 2.30
CA PHE A 37 5.48 -16.68 3.14
C PHE A 37 6.74 -16.43 2.31
N SER A 38 7.33 -15.25 2.49
CA SER A 38 8.58 -14.84 1.84
C SER A 38 9.75 -15.00 2.80
N VAL A 39 10.53 -16.06 2.61
CA VAL A 39 11.74 -16.34 3.42
C VAL A 39 12.84 -15.34 3.07
N ARG A 40 13.52 -14.85 4.10
CA ARG A 40 14.66 -13.94 4.03
C ARG A 40 15.88 -14.62 4.65
N GLU A 41 16.94 -14.72 3.86
CA GLU A 41 18.25 -15.15 4.33
C GLU A 41 18.91 -14.07 5.19
N ALA A 42 20.01 -14.42 5.84
CA ALA A 42 20.85 -13.50 6.60
C ALA A 42 21.08 -12.17 5.85
N GLY A 43 20.97 -11.06 6.58
CA GLY A 43 21.04 -9.71 6.00
C GLY A 43 19.79 -9.28 5.22
N HIS A 44 18.62 -9.90 5.48
CA HIS A 44 17.32 -9.61 4.86
C HIS A 44 17.28 -9.87 3.34
N ARG A 45 18.16 -10.75 2.82
CA ARG A 45 18.25 -11.06 1.39
C ARG A 45 17.13 -11.99 0.97
N TRP A 46 16.60 -11.80 -0.23
CA TRP A 46 15.64 -12.72 -0.84
C TRP A 46 16.35 -13.62 -1.87
N ASP A 47 16.13 -14.93 -1.76
CA ASP A 47 16.64 -15.93 -2.70
C ASP A 47 15.46 -16.75 -3.26
N PRO A 48 15.24 -16.77 -4.60
CA PRO A 48 14.20 -17.57 -5.23
C PRO A 48 14.26 -19.06 -4.87
N ARG A 49 15.46 -19.63 -4.72
CA ARG A 49 15.67 -21.07 -4.47
C ARG A 49 15.34 -21.45 -3.03
N ALA A 50 15.41 -20.49 -2.10
CA ALA A 50 15.05 -20.68 -0.70
C ALA A 50 13.53 -20.55 -0.45
N GLN A 51 12.76 -20.08 -1.44
CA GLN A 51 11.32 -19.96 -1.31
C GLN A 51 10.66 -21.33 -1.40
N ARG A 52 9.56 -21.48 -0.66
CA ARG A 52 8.90 -22.78 -0.49
C ARG A 52 7.65 -22.86 -1.36
N PRO A 53 7.31 -24.05 -1.87
CA PRO A 53 6.02 -24.27 -2.48
C PRO A 53 4.93 -24.14 -1.42
N GLU A 54 3.85 -23.42 -1.77
CA GLU A 54 2.65 -23.26 -0.95
C GLU A 54 1.55 -24.09 -1.62
N LEU A 55 1.36 -25.32 -1.15
CA LEU A 55 0.41 -26.25 -1.74
C LEU A 55 -0.90 -26.21 -0.94
N TRP A 56 -2.01 -25.93 -1.63
CA TRP A 56 -3.35 -25.76 -1.04
C TRP A 56 -3.37 -24.66 0.03
N ARG A 57 -3.56 -25.04 1.30
CA ARG A 57 -3.52 -24.17 2.49
C ARG A 57 -2.50 -24.68 3.51
N THR A 58 -1.52 -25.44 3.04
CA THR A 58 -0.43 -25.96 3.87
C THR A 58 0.79 -25.08 3.69
N TYR A 59 1.25 -24.50 4.78
CA TYR A 59 2.39 -23.59 4.79
C TYR A 59 3.52 -24.18 5.61
N ASN A 60 4.76 -23.92 5.19
CA ASN A 60 5.96 -24.31 5.94
C ASN A 60 6.60 -23.06 6.56
N PRO A 61 6.33 -22.76 7.85
CA PRO A 61 6.87 -21.58 8.53
C PRO A 61 8.23 -21.80 9.19
N ARG A 62 8.83 -23.00 9.10
CA ARG A 62 10.09 -23.31 9.83
C ARG A 62 11.24 -22.43 9.36
N ILE A 63 11.95 -21.72 10.20
CA ILE A 63 13.10 -20.90 9.80
C ILE A 63 14.35 -21.33 10.56
N ARG A 64 15.53 -21.16 9.95
CA ARG A 64 16.80 -21.28 10.67
C ARG A 64 17.04 -20.03 11.54
N PRO A 65 17.91 -20.10 12.56
CA PRO A 65 18.19 -18.95 13.43
C PRO A 65 18.71 -17.69 12.71
N ASP A 66 19.31 -17.85 11.52
CA ASP A 66 19.83 -16.76 10.67
C ASP A 66 18.81 -16.24 9.64
N GLN A 67 17.62 -16.82 9.60
CA GLN A 67 16.57 -16.47 8.65
C GLN A 67 15.46 -15.66 9.34
N SER A 68 14.80 -14.81 8.55
CA SER A 68 13.52 -14.20 8.93
C SER A 68 12.47 -14.43 7.85
N MET A 69 11.23 -14.06 8.14
CA MET A 69 10.10 -14.26 7.25
C MET A 69 9.31 -12.98 7.07
N ARG A 70 8.78 -12.75 5.87
CA ARG A 70 7.69 -11.81 5.62
C ARG A 70 6.44 -12.59 5.32
N VAL A 71 5.33 -12.22 5.97
CA VAL A 71 4.06 -12.92 5.86
C VAL A 71 3.01 -11.96 5.32
N PHE A 72 2.25 -12.36 4.29
CA PHE A 72 1.25 -11.52 3.63
C PHE A 72 -0.13 -12.19 3.69
N PRO A 73 -0.86 -12.05 4.82
CA PRO A 73 -2.12 -12.77 5.04
C PRO A 73 -3.22 -12.39 4.05
N ILE A 74 -3.18 -11.16 3.53
CA ILE A 74 -4.16 -10.61 2.61
C ILE A 74 -3.68 -10.64 1.15
N SER A 75 -2.66 -11.45 0.84
CA SER A 75 -2.04 -11.45 -0.50
C SER A 75 -3.05 -11.72 -1.63
N ASP A 76 -4.07 -12.54 -1.37
CA ASP A 76 -5.12 -12.91 -2.31
C ASP A 76 -6.35 -11.99 -2.29
N TRP A 77 -6.34 -10.92 -1.49
CA TRP A 77 -7.45 -9.97 -1.40
C TRP A 77 -7.35 -8.89 -2.48
N THR A 78 -8.47 -8.59 -3.11
CA THR A 78 -8.61 -7.46 -4.04
C THR A 78 -8.87 -6.15 -3.30
N GLU A 79 -8.78 -5.02 -4.00
CA GLU A 79 -9.11 -3.71 -3.41
C GLU A 79 -10.57 -3.68 -2.94
N LEU A 80 -11.46 -4.35 -3.67
CA LEU A 80 -12.86 -4.46 -3.29
C LEU A 80 -13.05 -5.26 -2.00
N ASP A 81 -12.31 -6.36 -1.82
CA ASP A 81 -12.37 -7.17 -0.59
C ASP A 81 -11.95 -6.33 0.62
N ILE A 82 -10.90 -5.52 0.48
CA ILE A 82 -10.41 -4.63 1.54
C ILE A 82 -11.48 -3.61 1.93
N TRP A 83 -12.04 -2.88 0.96
CA TRP A 83 -13.08 -1.89 1.25
C TRP A 83 -14.36 -2.51 1.82
N SER A 84 -14.78 -3.65 1.28
CA SER A 84 -15.95 -4.38 1.78
C SER A 84 -15.76 -4.84 3.23
N TYR A 85 -14.57 -5.30 3.59
CA TYR A 85 -14.26 -5.72 4.95
C TYR A 85 -14.19 -4.56 5.93
N ILE A 86 -13.57 -3.43 5.52
CA ILE A 86 -13.57 -2.19 6.30
C ILE A 86 -15.00 -1.74 6.59
N GLN A 87 -15.88 -1.81 5.60
CA GLN A 87 -17.30 -1.47 5.75
C GLN A 87 -18.03 -2.42 6.69
N LEU A 88 -17.90 -3.73 6.47
CA LEU A 88 -18.57 -4.76 7.28
C LEU A 88 -18.21 -4.65 8.77
N HIS A 89 -16.94 -4.31 9.05
CA HIS A 89 -16.42 -4.25 10.42
C HIS A 89 -16.30 -2.83 10.98
N ASN A 90 -16.76 -1.82 10.25
CA ASN A 90 -16.68 -0.41 10.64
C ASN A 90 -15.26 0.01 11.08
N ILE A 91 -14.25 -0.38 10.29
CA ILE A 91 -12.84 -0.11 10.60
C ILE A 91 -12.54 1.37 10.26
N PRO A 92 -11.95 2.15 11.18
CA PRO A 92 -11.61 3.54 10.90
C PRO A 92 -10.53 3.63 9.81
N VAL A 93 -10.72 4.54 8.86
CA VAL A 93 -9.78 4.82 7.76
C VAL A 93 -9.33 6.28 7.77
N ASN A 94 -8.21 6.55 7.10
CA ASN A 94 -7.71 7.92 6.97
C ASN A 94 -8.69 8.79 6.14
N PRO A 95 -9.05 10.01 6.58
CA PRO A 95 -9.96 10.89 5.85
C PRO A 95 -9.51 11.26 4.43
N LEU A 96 -8.22 11.10 4.11
CA LEU A 96 -7.68 11.31 2.76
C LEU A 96 -8.24 10.31 1.73
N TYR A 97 -8.77 9.17 2.17
CA TYR A 97 -9.47 8.24 1.29
C TYR A 97 -10.83 8.75 0.81
N PHE A 98 -11.38 9.79 1.46
CA PHE A 98 -12.63 10.42 1.07
C PHE A 98 -12.40 11.69 0.25
N ALA A 99 -13.29 11.91 -0.71
CA ALA A 99 -13.31 13.07 -1.58
C ALA A 99 -13.45 14.36 -0.77
N LYS A 100 -12.62 15.36 -1.09
CA LYS A 100 -12.68 16.71 -0.53
C LYS A 100 -12.08 17.68 -1.53
N GLU A 101 -12.61 18.90 -1.53
CA GLU A 101 -11.96 20.04 -2.20
C GLU A 101 -10.57 20.24 -1.62
N ARG A 102 -9.55 20.05 -2.45
CA ARG A 102 -8.14 20.18 -2.09
C ARG A 102 -7.40 21.00 -3.15
N PRO A 103 -6.46 21.86 -2.75
CA PRO A 103 -5.58 22.56 -3.69
C PRO A 103 -4.63 21.55 -4.33
N VAL A 104 -4.61 21.50 -5.65
CA VAL A 104 -3.78 20.58 -6.43
C VAL A 104 -3.08 21.28 -7.58
N VAL A 105 -1.92 20.74 -7.97
CA VAL A 105 -1.27 21.06 -9.24
C VAL A 105 -1.27 19.84 -10.14
N LYS A 106 -1.56 20.04 -11.43
CA LYS A 106 -1.56 18.97 -12.42
C LYS A 106 -0.18 18.88 -13.08
N ARG A 107 0.53 17.75 -12.91
CA ARG A 107 1.80 17.45 -13.59
C ARG A 107 1.64 16.21 -14.46
N GLY A 108 1.51 16.40 -15.77
CA GLY A 108 1.06 15.34 -16.66
C GLY A 108 -0.36 14.89 -16.25
N GLU A 109 -0.56 13.60 -16.00
CA GLU A 109 -1.84 13.07 -15.53
C GLU A 109 -1.98 13.05 -14.00
N GLN A 110 -0.94 13.44 -13.26
CA GLN A 110 -0.94 13.37 -11.80
C GLN A 110 -1.53 14.64 -11.18
N LEU A 111 -2.53 14.48 -10.32
CA LEU A 111 -3.03 15.54 -9.45
C LEU A 111 -2.28 15.49 -8.12
N ILE A 112 -1.43 16.48 -7.88
CA ILE A 112 -0.56 16.50 -6.71
C ILE A 112 -1.11 17.52 -5.73
N MET A 113 -1.51 17.06 -4.54
CA MET A 113 -2.03 17.92 -3.49
C MET A 113 -0.92 18.78 -2.90
N ILE A 114 -1.21 20.07 -2.74
CA ILE A 114 -0.34 21.06 -2.11
C ILE A 114 -0.92 21.39 -0.74
N ASP A 115 -0.42 20.75 0.31
CA ASP A 115 -0.87 21.01 1.69
C ASP A 115 0.06 21.93 2.48
N ASP A 116 1.27 22.21 1.97
CA ASP A 116 2.21 23.17 2.53
C ASP A 116 3.16 23.80 1.49
N ASP A 117 4.08 24.63 1.97
CA ASP A 117 5.04 25.42 1.20
C ASP A 117 6.30 24.65 0.76
N ARG A 118 6.47 23.39 1.19
CA ARG A 118 7.66 22.58 0.87
C ARG A 118 7.63 22.07 -0.57
N TYR A 119 6.46 22.02 -1.21
CA TYR A 119 6.35 21.55 -2.58
C TYR A 119 6.76 22.66 -3.57
N PRO A 120 7.83 22.46 -4.36
CA PRO A 120 8.28 23.47 -5.30
C PRO A 120 7.32 23.56 -6.49
N LEU A 121 6.70 24.72 -6.68
CA LEU A 121 5.88 25.05 -7.84
C LEU A 121 6.78 25.38 -9.04
N ILE A 122 6.39 24.95 -10.24
CA ILE A 122 7.14 25.18 -11.49
C ILE A 122 6.39 26.21 -12.34
N ASN A 123 7.09 27.06 -13.10
CA ASN A 123 6.50 27.95 -14.11
C ASN A 123 5.28 28.79 -13.64
N ASN A 124 5.31 29.33 -12.42
CA ASN A 124 4.18 30.05 -11.81
C ASN A 124 2.87 29.23 -11.74
N GLU A 125 2.98 27.89 -11.60
CA GLU A 125 1.86 27.00 -11.26
C GLU A 125 1.05 27.61 -10.11
N LYS A 126 -0.27 27.72 -10.32
CA LYS A 126 -1.21 28.10 -9.27
C LYS A 126 -2.02 26.87 -8.90
N PRO A 127 -2.09 26.49 -7.62
CA PRO A 127 -2.95 25.40 -7.18
C PRO A 127 -4.41 25.70 -7.53
N GLU A 128 -5.08 24.72 -8.10
CA GLU A 128 -6.51 24.75 -8.37
C GLU A 128 -7.24 23.91 -7.33
N MET A 129 -8.44 24.34 -6.91
CA MET A 129 -9.28 23.51 -6.05
C MET A 129 -9.93 22.43 -6.91
N LYS A 130 -9.66 21.16 -6.58
CA LYS A 130 -10.34 20.00 -7.15
C LYS A 130 -10.84 19.09 -6.05
N LYS A 131 -12.02 18.52 -6.27
CA LYS A 131 -12.55 17.45 -5.45
C LYS A 131 -11.84 16.14 -5.77
N ILE A 132 -10.86 15.80 -4.95
CA ILE A 132 -10.04 14.60 -5.13
C ILE A 132 -10.11 13.71 -3.90
N ARG A 133 -9.74 12.43 -4.03
CA ARG A 133 -9.39 11.51 -2.94
C ARG A 133 -8.09 10.78 -3.27
N PHE A 134 -7.54 10.06 -2.30
CA PHE A 134 -6.35 9.23 -2.51
C PHE A 134 -6.72 7.75 -2.52
N ARG A 135 -6.20 6.98 -3.49
CA ARG A 135 -6.33 5.50 -3.50
C ARG A 135 -5.21 4.83 -2.72
N THR A 136 -4.03 5.42 -2.70
CA THR A 136 -2.89 4.98 -1.88
C THR A 136 -2.26 6.18 -1.19
N LEU A 137 -1.72 5.97 0.02
CA LEU A 137 -1.10 7.01 0.82
C LEU A 137 0.39 6.69 1.00
N GLY A 138 1.25 7.57 0.48
CA GLY A 138 2.69 7.44 0.50
C GLY A 138 3.38 8.48 1.40
N CYS A 139 4.67 8.72 1.13
CA CYS A 139 5.38 9.86 1.74
C CYS A 139 4.98 11.15 1.02
N TYR A 140 5.21 12.29 1.66
CA TYR A 140 5.07 13.59 1.02
C TYR A 140 6.14 13.82 -0.06
N PRO A 141 5.81 14.41 -1.22
CA PRO A 141 4.47 14.71 -1.72
C PRO A 141 3.65 13.42 -1.89
N LEU A 142 2.43 13.39 -1.34
CA LEU A 142 1.56 12.21 -1.33
C LEU A 142 1.39 11.63 -2.74
N THR A 143 1.04 10.35 -2.83
CA THR A 143 0.69 9.73 -4.12
C THR A 143 -0.36 10.59 -4.84
N ALA A 144 -0.30 10.65 -6.17
CA ALA A 144 -1.25 11.43 -6.96
C ALA A 144 -2.71 11.11 -6.56
N GLY A 145 -3.49 12.16 -6.30
CA GLY A 145 -4.91 12.08 -6.05
C GLY A 145 -5.70 11.74 -7.32
N VAL A 146 -6.92 11.26 -7.13
CA VAL A 146 -7.88 10.99 -8.20
C VAL A 146 -9.12 11.85 -7.98
N GLU A 147 -9.69 12.40 -9.04
CA GLU A 147 -10.98 13.10 -8.96
C GLU A 147 -12.07 12.10 -8.56
N SER A 148 -12.90 12.47 -7.60
CA SER A 148 -13.92 11.58 -7.05
C SER A 148 -14.97 12.39 -6.29
N ASP A 149 -16.19 11.88 -6.27
CA ASP A 149 -17.29 12.41 -5.45
C ASP A 149 -17.53 11.62 -4.15
N ALA A 150 -16.78 10.54 -3.93
CA ALA A 150 -16.99 9.62 -2.82
C ALA A 150 -16.55 10.20 -1.46
N ILE A 151 -17.51 10.79 -0.74
CA ILE A 151 -17.33 11.37 0.59
C ILE A 151 -17.62 10.37 1.74
N THR A 152 -18.19 9.20 1.43
CA THR A 152 -18.44 8.13 2.42
C THR A 152 -17.83 6.81 1.99
N LEU A 153 -17.76 5.85 2.92
CA LEU A 153 -17.22 4.53 2.67
C LEU A 153 -18.07 3.75 1.64
N GLU A 154 -19.39 3.86 1.73
CA GLU A 154 -20.35 3.25 0.78
C GLU A 154 -20.08 3.75 -0.64
N GLN A 155 -19.82 5.04 -0.79
CA GLN A 155 -19.54 5.65 -2.07
C GLN A 155 -18.18 5.22 -2.63
N VAL A 156 -17.16 5.05 -1.77
CA VAL A 156 -15.86 4.51 -2.18
C VAL A 156 -16.01 3.07 -2.68
N VAL A 157 -16.76 2.22 -1.94
CA VAL A 157 -17.04 0.83 -2.35
C VAL A 157 -17.76 0.82 -3.71
N ALA A 158 -18.81 1.62 -3.87
CA ALA A 158 -19.56 1.71 -5.13
C ALA A 158 -18.68 2.19 -6.30
N GLU A 159 -17.81 3.18 -6.06
CA GLU A 159 -16.86 3.66 -7.06
C GLU A 159 -15.88 2.56 -7.48
N VAL A 160 -15.31 1.83 -6.52
CA VAL A 160 -14.38 0.71 -6.79
C VAL A 160 -15.08 -0.42 -7.56
N MET A 161 -16.34 -0.74 -7.25
CA MET A 161 -17.14 -1.72 -7.99
C MET A 161 -17.43 -1.29 -9.44
N ALA A 162 -17.60 0.01 -9.68
CA ALA A 162 -17.91 0.55 -11.01
C ALA A 162 -16.70 0.56 -11.95
N VAL A 163 -15.47 0.57 -11.41
CA VAL A 163 -14.24 0.48 -12.19
C VAL A 163 -14.11 -0.94 -12.74
N LYS A 164 -14.53 -1.13 -14.00
CA LYS A 164 -14.25 -2.37 -14.75
C LYS A 164 -12.74 -2.47 -15.00
N LEU A 165 -12.14 -3.56 -14.52
CA LEU A 165 -10.77 -3.99 -14.84
C LEU A 165 -10.59 -4.28 -16.32
#